data_AF-A0A136PCW0-F1
#
_entry.id   AF-A0A136PCW0-F1
#
_cell.length_a   1.000
_cell.length_b   1.000
_cell.length_c   1.000
_cell.angle_alpha   90.00
_cell.angle_beta   90.00
_cell.angle_gamma   90.00
#
_symmetry.space_group_name_H-M   'P 1'
#
loop_
_entity.id
_entity.type
_entity.pdbx_description
1 polymer ?
#
loop_
_entity_poly.entity_id
_entity_poly.type
_entity_poly.pdbx_seq_one_letter_code
_entity_poly.pdbx_strand_id
1 'polypeptide(L)'
;MTSRKSLTEERKKKAWFLWLGGMSFREIGKELGVSHAQIEKDIKKIKTEWEKQNESEISEIAKKELIKLEQWESRITVTHNKTGTDKDTRQKVIQEINAKMRIQQRRLRLLGLDKVLIVNVNENYDMKQFSDDELERIIKDGVSPKQIIAERNFESNSGRISSSGTGIQEKTKSVKGIQGKGK
;
A
#
# COMPACT_ATOMS: atom_id res chain seq x y z
N MET A 1 18.35 28.22 30.79
CA MET A 1 17.18 27.34 30.55
C MET A 1 17.16 26.94 29.08
N THR A 2 17.61 25.74 28.74
CA THR A 2 17.49 25.21 27.36
C THR A 2 16.03 24.91 27.06
N SER A 3 15.48 25.49 25.99
CA SER A 3 14.10 25.26 25.58
C SER A 3 13.90 23.80 25.18
N ARG A 4 12.76 23.17 25.54
CA ARG A 4 12.45 21.78 25.13
C ARG A 4 12.60 21.53 23.63
N LYS A 5 12.40 22.57 22.81
CA LYS A 5 12.61 22.52 21.36
C LYS A 5 14.07 22.24 20.99
N SER A 6 15.02 22.91 21.66
CA SER A 6 16.47 22.73 21.40
C SER A 6 16.94 21.30 21.71
N LEU A 7 16.50 20.73 22.84
CA LEU A 7 16.81 19.35 23.22
C LEU A 7 16.27 18.32 22.22
N THR A 8 15.11 18.63 21.62
CA THR A 8 14.49 17.75 20.61
C THR A 8 15.28 17.79 19.30
N GLU A 9 15.77 18.95 18.89
CA GLU A 9 16.57 19.10 17.67
C GLU A 9 17.96 18.45 17.81
N GLU A 10 18.60 18.58 18.97
CA GLU A 10 19.88 17.90 19.24
C GLU A 10 19.72 16.38 19.20
N ARG A 11 18.64 15.85 19.79
CA ARG A 11 18.32 14.41 19.74
C ARG A 11 18.15 13.94 18.30
N LYS A 12 17.36 14.66 17.49
CA LYS A 12 17.14 14.33 16.07
C LYS A 12 18.44 14.27 15.28
N LYS A 13 19.31 15.25 15.45
CA LYS A 13 20.62 15.29 14.79
C LYS A 13 21.47 14.08 15.17
N LYS A 14 21.58 13.76 16.47
CA LYS A 14 22.32 12.57 16.92
C LYS A 14 21.73 11.27 16.38
N ALA A 15 20.40 11.13 16.42
CA ALA A 15 19.71 9.96 15.87
C ALA A 15 19.99 9.77 14.37
N TRP A 16 20.01 10.85 13.60
CA TRP A 16 20.35 10.83 12.18
C TRP A 16 21.77 10.33 11.91
N PHE A 17 22.78 10.84 12.64
CA PHE A 17 24.17 10.40 12.48
C PHE A 17 24.37 8.94 12.85
N LEU A 18 23.75 8.46 13.94
CA LEU A 18 23.84 7.05 14.35
C LEU A 18 23.18 6.13 13.32
N TRP A 19 22.05 6.56 12.74
CA TRP A 19 21.39 5.81 11.67
C TRP A 19 22.22 5.74 10.38
N LEU A 20 22.84 6.85 9.97
CA LEU A 20 23.80 6.86 8.86
C LEU A 20 25.02 5.98 9.11
N GLY A 21 25.42 5.81 10.38
CA GLY A 21 26.44 4.86 10.81
C GLY A 21 26.01 3.39 10.83
N GLY A 22 24.77 3.09 10.44
CA GLY A 22 24.25 1.72 10.34
C GLY A 22 23.64 1.14 11.61
N MET A 23 23.45 1.93 12.67
CA MET A 23 22.78 1.44 13.88
C MET A 23 21.28 1.22 13.65
N SER A 24 20.73 0.18 14.29
CA SER A 24 19.29 -0.09 14.28
C SER A 24 18.52 0.90 15.16
N PHE A 25 17.22 1.09 14.89
CA PHE A 25 16.37 1.99 15.69
C PHE A 25 16.30 1.61 17.18
N ARG A 26 16.47 0.32 17.50
CA ARG A 26 16.49 -0.16 18.89
C ARG A 26 17.78 0.24 19.61
N GLU A 27 18.93 0.13 18.93
CA GLU A 27 20.22 0.55 19.48
C GLU A 27 20.27 2.05 19.68
N ILE A 28 19.83 2.83 18.68
CA ILE A 28 19.74 4.30 18.76
C ILE A 28 18.81 4.72 19.91
N GLY A 29 17.68 4.03 20.08
CA GLY A 29 16.74 4.31 21.17
C GLY A 29 17.36 4.09 22.55
N LYS A 30 18.12 3.00 22.72
CA LYS A 30 18.88 2.73 23.95
C LYS A 30 19.92 3.81 24.21
N GLU A 31 20.70 4.17 23.20
CA GLU A 31 21.77 5.18 23.29
C GLU A 31 21.23 6.57 23.67
N LEU A 32 20.07 6.95 23.12
CA LEU A 32 19.48 8.28 23.33
C LEU A 32 18.42 8.33 24.44
N GLY A 33 18.13 7.21 25.11
CA GLY A 33 17.13 7.14 26.17
C GLY A 33 15.69 7.36 25.68
N VAL A 34 15.36 6.94 24.46
CA VAL A 34 14.03 7.10 23.82
C VAL A 34 13.54 5.79 23.21
N SER A 35 12.22 5.67 23.05
CA SER A 35 11.65 4.49 22.39
C SER A 35 12.07 4.41 20.91
N HIS A 36 12.25 3.20 20.40
CA HIS A 36 12.58 2.96 18.98
C HIS A 36 11.52 3.58 18.05
N ALA A 37 10.24 3.56 18.44
CA ALA A 37 9.15 4.19 17.69
C ALA A 37 9.30 5.73 17.60
N GLN A 38 9.85 6.37 18.63
CA GLN A 38 10.15 7.80 18.57
C GLN A 38 11.31 8.09 17.62
N ILE A 39 12.36 7.25 17.62
CA ILE A 39 13.49 7.35 16.70
C ILE A 39 13.04 7.19 15.25
N GLU A 40 12.19 6.21 14.96
CA GLU A 40 11.63 6.01 13.63
C GLU A 40 10.87 7.26 13.14
N LYS A 41 10.02 7.84 13.99
CA LYS A 41 9.29 9.08 13.68
C LYS A 41 10.23 10.26 13.43
N ASP A 42 11.27 10.40 14.24
CA ASP A 42 12.27 11.46 14.12
C ASP A 42 13.04 11.34 12.80
N ILE A 43 13.59 10.16 12.50
CA ILE A 43 14.34 9.89 11.27
C ILE A 43 13.44 10.08 10.05
N LYS A 44 12.21 9.60 10.09
CA LYS A 44 11.24 9.79 9.00
C LYS A 44 11.01 11.27 8.70
N LYS A 45 10.84 12.10 9.74
CA LYS A 45 10.68 13.55 9.57
C LYS A 45 11.93 14.20 8.96
N ILE A 46 13.11 13.89 9.48
CA ILE A 46 14.38 14.43 8.97
C ILE A 46 14.55 14.04 7.50
N LYS A 47 14.28 12.77 7.16
CA LYS A 47 14.37 12.27 5.79
C LYS A 47 13.42 13.02 4.86
N THR A 48 12.15 13.15 5.22
CA THR A 48 11.17 13.87 4.40
C THR A 48 11.51 15.36 4.25
N GLU A 49 12.01 15.99 5.30
CA GLU A 49 12.43 17.40 5.25
C GLU A 49 13.68 17.59 4.37
N TRP A 50 14.65 16.68 4.47
CA TRP A 50 15.83 16.65 3.61
C TRP A 50 15.44 16.39 2.14
N GLU A 51 14.55 15.43 1.87
CA GLU A 51 14.04 15.15 0.52
C GLU A 51 13.36 16.39 -0.07
N LYS A 52 12.56 17.10 0.72
CA LYS A 52 11.89 18.34 0.29
C LYS A 52 12.87 19.48 0.02
N GLN A 53 13.91 19.63 0.84
CA GLN A 53 14.94 20.65 0.64
C GLN A 53 15.80 20.38 -0.59
N ASN A 54 16.03 19.11 -0.93
CA ASN A 54 16.89 18.68 -2.01
C ASN A 54 16.10 18.16 -3.22
N GLU A 55 14.80 18.48 -3.33
CA GLU A 55 13.92 17.92 -4.36
C GLU A 55 14.42 18.19 -5.78
N SER A 56 14.94 19.39 -6.03
CA SER A 56 15.56 19.77 -7.31
C SER A 56 16.80 18.93 -7.63
N GLU A 57 17.71 18.78 -6.67
CA GLU A 57 18.94 18.00 -6.84
C GLU A 57 18.65 16.51 -7.03
N ILE A 58 17.72 15.96 -6.24
CA ILE A 58 17.25 14.58 -6.36
C ILE A 58 16.63 14.35 -7.75
N SER A 59 15.83 15.31 -8.23
CA SER A 59 15.23 15.27 -9.58
C SER A 59 16.29 15.30 -10.68
N GLU A 60 17.32 16.15 -10.55
CA GLU A 60 18.43 16.20 -11.51
C GLU A 60 19.25 14.90 -11.54
N ILE A 61 19.57 14.34 -10.37
CA ILE A 61 20.26 13.05 -10.27
C ILE A 61 19.42 11.95 -10.94
N ALA A 62 18.11 11.92 -10.65
CA ALA A 62 17.19 10.96 -11.26
C ALA A 62 17.15 11.10 -12.79
N LYS A 63 17.11 12.34 -13.33
CA LYS A 63 17.16 12.60 -14.78
C LYS A 63 18.46 12.09 -15.41
N LYS A 64 19.61 12.39 -14.80
CA LYS A 64 20.92 11.92 -15.29
C LYS A 64 20.99 10.39 -15.32
N GLU A 65 20.46 9.74 -14.29
CA GLU A 65 20.39 8.28 -14.22
C GLU A 65 19.43 7.71 -15.29
N LEU A 66 18.27 8.34 -15.52
CA LEU A 66 17.34 7.94 -16.59
C LEU A 66 18.00 7.99 -17.97
N ILE A 67 18.75 9.06 -18.27
CA ILE A 67 19.49 9.20 -19.53
C ILE A 67 20.53 8.06 -19.68
N LYS A 68 21.26 7.72 -18.62
CA LYS A 68 22.20 6.57 -18.65
C LYS A 68 21.48 5.25 -18.93
N LEU A 69 20.34 5.02 -18.28
CA LEU A 69 19.52 3.83 -18.50
C LEU A 69 18.98 3.76 -19.93
N GLU A 70 18.65 4.90 -20.55
CA GLU A 70 18.29 5.00 -21.97
C GLU A 70 19.45 4.66 -22.90
N GLN A 71 20.64 5.19 -22.61
CA GLN A 71 21.86 4.84 -23.34
C GLN A 71 22.24 3.36 -23.20
N TRP A 72 21.97 2.73 -22.05
CA TRP A 72 22.21 1.30 -21.86
C TRP A 72 21.18 0.46 -22.60
N GLU A 73 19.91 0.85 -22.58
CA GLU A 73 18.86 0.13 -23.31
C GLU A 73 19.09 0.17 -24.82
N SER A 74 19.51 1.31 -25.37
CA SER A 74 19.80 1.42 -26.81
C SER A 74 20.98 0.57 -27.27
N ARG A 75 21.89 0.20 -26.35
CA ARG A 75 23.00 -0.74 -26.61
C ARG A 75 22.56 -2.21 -26.54
N ILE A 76 21.44 -2.51 -25.90
CA ILE A 76 20.84 -3.85 -25.92
C ILE A 76 20.19 -4.03 -27.28
N THR A 77 20.98 -4.51 -28.22
CA THR A 77 20.48 -4.99 -29.51
C THR A 77 19.85 -6.35 -29.27
N VAL A 78 18.53 -6.39 -29.04
CA VAL A 78 17.83 -7.67 -29.00
C VAL A 78 17.96 -8.27 -30.40
N THR A 79 18.79 -9.29 -30.52
CA THR A 79 19.05 -9.94 -31.79
C THR A 79 17.83 -10.80 -32.16
N HIS A 80 16.79 -10.15 -32.68
CA HIS A 80 15.53 -10.81 -33.07
C HIS A 80 15.64 -11.68 -34.34
N ASN A 81 16.80 -11.70 -35.01
CA ASN A 81 16.85 -12.11 -36.42
C ASN A 81 17.55 -13.44 -36.72
N LYS A 82 17.83 -14.29 -35.73
CA LYS A 82 18.23 -15.67 -36.06
C LYS A 82 17.47 -16.64 -35.17
N THR A 83 16.55 -17.38 -35.80
CA THR A 83 16.05 -18.70 -35.40
C THR A 83 17.20 -19.71 -35.33
N GLY A 84 18.28 -19.37 -34.63
CA GLY A 84 19.34 -20.29 -34.30
C GLY A 84 18.81 -21.21 -33.21
N THR A 85 18.62 -22.48 -33.56
CA THR A 85 18.37 -23.58 -32.61
C THR A 85 19.55 -23.85 -31.68
N ASP A 86 20.64 -23.08 -31.83
CA ASP A 86 21.85 -23.18 -31.03
C ASP A 86 21.64 -22.65 -29.59
N LYS A 87 22.11 -23.44 -28.63
CA LYS A 87 21.95 -23.22 -27.19
C LYS A 87 22.60 -21.90 -26.75
N ASP A 88 23.71 -21.52 -27.39
CA ASP A 88 24.43 -20.29 -27.09
C ASP A 88 23.66 -19.04 -27.54
N THR A 89 22.94 -19.12 -28.66
CA THR A 89 22.06 -18.04 -29.15
C THR A 89 20.90 -17.81 -28.18
N ARG A 90 20.25 -18.89 -27.71
CA ARG A 90 19.16 -18.81 -26.73
C ARG A 90 19.62 -18.20 -25.41
N GLN A 91 20.79 -18.58 -24.92
CA GLN A 91 21.32 -18.07 -23.66
C GLN A 91 21.61 -16.56 -23.75
N LYS A 92 22.16 -16.10 -24.89
CA LYS A 92 22.42 -14.68 -25.14
C LYS A 92 21.13 -13.85 -25.16
N VAL A 93 20.09 -14.34 -25.83
CA VAL A 93 18.76 -13.68 -25.85
C VAL A 93 18.18 -13.56 -24.43
N ILE A 94 18.29 -14.61 -23.61
CA ILE A 94 17.82 -14.57 -22.21
C ILE A 94 18.59 -13.51 -21.39
N GLN A 95 19.91 -13.40 -21.60
CA GLN A 95 20.73 -12.37 -20.93
C GLN A 95 20.31 -10.95 -21.35
N GLU A 96 20.07 -10.73 -22.64
CA GLU A 96 19.58 -9.46 -23.18
C GLU A 96 18.21 -9.07 -22.58
N ILE A 97 17.27 -10.02 -22.52
CA ILE A 97 15.94 -9.83 -21.90
C ILE A 97 16.09 -9.49 -20.41
N ASN A 98 16.90 -10.24 -19.67
CA ASN A 98 17.11 -9.98 -18.24
C ASN A 98 17.76 -8.62 -17.99
N ALA A 99 18.71 -8.20 -18.84
CA ALA A 99 19.32 -6.89 -18.75
C ALA A 99 18.28 -5.77 -18.99
N LYS A 100 17.44 -5.92 -20.02
CA LYS A 100 16.36 -4.98 -20.32
C LYS A 100 15.34 -4.88 -19.18
N MET A 101 14.94 -6.02 -18.60
CA MET A 101 14.03 -6.07 -17.46
C MET A 101 14.61 -5.35 -16.22
N ARG A 102 15.90 -5.53 -15.91
CA ARG A 102 16.57 -4.82 -14.81
C ARG A 102 16.61 -3.31 -15.03
N ILE A 103 16.86 -2.87 -16.27
CA ILE A 103 16.82 -1.46 -16.64
C ILE A 103 15.42 -0.89 -16.41
N GLN A 104 14.37 -1.58 -16.87
CA GLN A 104 12.99 -1.16 -16.68
C GLN A 104 12.59 -1.07 -15.21
N GLN A 105 12.93 -2.09 -14.40
CA GLN A 105 12.70 -2.06 -12.94
C GLN A 105 13.38 -0.86 -12.28
N ARG A 106 14.62 -0.56 -12.67
CA ARG A 106 15.35 0.61 -12.15
C ARG A 106 14.67 1.92 -12.55
N ARG A 107 14.17 2.06 -13.79
CA ARG A 107 13.42 3.24 -14.22
C ARG A 107 12.12 3.42 -13.43
N LEU A 108 11.37 2.34 -13.23
CA LEU A 108 10.13 2.38 -12.43
C LEU A 108 10.41 2.85 -11.00
N ARG A 109 11.52 2.44 -10.39
CA ARG A 109 11.96 2.93 -9.07
C ARG A 109 12.27 4.42 -9.07
N LEU A 110 13.01 4.90 -10.07
CA LEU A 110 13.36 6.32 -10.18
C LEU A 110 12.15 7.20 -10.42
N LEU A 111 11.15 6.70 -11.15
CA LEU A 111 9.88 7.39 -11.40
C LEU A 111 8.88 7.25 -10.25
N GLY A 112 9.21 6.47 -9.21
CA GLY A 112 8.29 6.18 -8.11
C GLY A 112 7.05 5.37 -8.53
N LEU A 113 7.12 4.68 -9.68
CA LEU A 113 6.09 3.79 -10.19
C LEU A 113 6.25 2.35 -9.66
N ASP A 114 7.43 2.00 -9.17
CA ASP A 114 7.69 0.76 -8.41
C ASP A 114 7.18 0.87 -6.96
N LYS A 115 6.01 1.48 -6.76
CA LYS A 115 5.28 1.32 -5.51
C LYS A 115 4.67 -0.06 -5.55
N VAL A 116 5.19 -0.96 -4.72
CA VAL A 116 4.43 -2.13 -4.29
C VAL A 116 3.09 -1.59 -3.81
N LEU A 117 2.01 -1.86 -4.55
CA LEU A 117 0.68 -1.81 -3.99
C LEU A 117 0.74 -2.81 -2.84
N ILE A 118 0.95 -2.32 -1.62
CA ILE A 118 0.69 -3.08 -0.41
C ILE A 118 -0.83 -3.19 -0.39
N VAL A 119 -1.38 -4.07 -1.23
CA VAL A 119 -2.67 -4.66 -0.95
C VAL A 119 -2.40 -5.40 0.34
N ASN A 120 -2.98 -4.90 1.41
CA ASN A 120 -2.89 -5.50 2.72
C ASN A 120 -3.72 -6.79 2.66
N VAL A 121 -3.21 -7.82 1.98
CA VAL A 121 -3.79 -9.17 1.93
C VAL A 121 -3.40 -9.87 3.24
N ASN A 122 -3.77 -9.26 4.37
CA ASN A 122 -3.75 -9.95 5.66
C ASN A 122 -5.10 -10.64 5.92
N GLU A 123 -5.95 -10.71 4.90
CA GLU A 123 -7.21 -11.40 4.90
C GLU A 123 -7.11 -12.45 3.78
N ASN A 124 -6.94 -13.72 4.16
CA ASN A 124 -6.93 -14.87 3.23
C ASN A 124 -8.35 -15.04 2.66
N TYR A 125 -8.71 -14.23 1.68
CA TYR A 125 -9.92 -14.47 0.89
C TYR A 125 -9.59 -15.43 -0.25
N ASP A 126 -10.42 -16.45 -0.41
CA ASP A 126 -10.39 -17.30 -1.60
C ASP A 126 -10.95 -16.49 -2.77
N MET A 127 -10.07 -15.97 -3.61
CA MET A 127 -10.43 -15.10 -4.74
C MET A 127 -11.32 -15.82 -5.78
N LYS A 128 -11.42 -17.15 -5.73
CA LYS A 128 -12.31 -17.94 -6.59
C LYS A 128 -13.79 -17.76 -6.28
N GLN A 129 -14.13 -17.11 -5.16
CA GLN A 129 -15.51 -16.87 -4.73
C GLN A 129 -16.11 -15.56 -5.27
N PHE A 130 -15.30 -14.77 -5.98
CA PHE A 130 -15.71 -13.51 -6.59
C PHE A 130 -15.98 -13.72 -8.08
N SER A 131 -17.01 -13.06 -8.60
CA SER A 131 -17.24 -12.99 -10.05
C SER A 131 -16.19 -12.12 -10.72
N ASP A 132 -16.06 -12.25 -12.05
CA ASP A 132 -15.11 -11.44 -12.82
C ASP A 132 -15.36 -9.94 -12.65
N ASP A 133 -16.61 -9.51 -12.53
CA ASP A 133 -16.99 -8.11 -12.29
C ASP A 133 -16.57 -7.62 -10.89
N GLU A 134 -16.69 -8.48 -9.87
CA GLU A 134 -16.26 -8.17 -8.50
C GLU A 134 -14.72 -8.11 -8.41
N LEU A 135 -14.02 -8.97 -9.14
CA LEU A 135 -12.57 -8.93 -9.27
C LEU A 135 -12.09 -7.64 -9.96
N GLU A 136 -12.79 -7.18 -10.99
CA GLU A 136 -12.48 -5.91 -11.64
C GLU A 136 -12.63 -4.73 -10.65
N ARG A 137 -13.68 -4.70 -9.83
CA ARG A 137 -13.86 -3.66 -8.80
C ARG A 137 -12.75 -3.67 -7.74
N ILE A 138 -12.26 -4.85 -7.34
CA ILE A 138 -11.14 -4.96 -6.38
C ILE A 138 -9.86 -4.37 -6.98
N ILE A 139 -9.58 -4.69 -8.24
CA ILE A 139 -8.32 -4.32 -8.91
C ILE A 139 -8.32 -2.86 -9.36
N LYS A 140 -9.43 -2.39 -9.92
CA LYS A 140 -9.54 -1.09 -10.60
C LYS A 140 -9.98 0.03 -9.68
N ASP A 141 -10.99 -0.25 -8.84
CA ASP A 141 -11.60 0.74 -7.96
C ASP A 141 -11.02 0.68 -6.53
N GLY A 142 -10.18 -0.32 -6.25
CA GLY A 142 -9.53 -0.51 -4.95
C GLY A 142 -10.52 -0.88 -3.83
N VAL A 143 -11.68 -1.42 -4.19
CA VAL A 143 -12.69 -1.87 -3.22
C VAL A 143 -12.18 -3.10 -2.49
N SER A 144 -12.31 -3.14 -1.17
CA SER A 144 -11.86 -4.29 -0.39
C SER A 144 -12.78 -5.50 -0.59
N PRO A 145 -12.25 -6.74 -0.63
CA PRO A 145 -13.08 -7.95 -0.72
C PRO A 145 -14.16 -8.03 0.37
N LYS A 146 -13.85 -7.50 1.57
CA LYS A 146 -14.79 -7.40 2.70
C LYS A 146 -16.02 -6.55 2.39
N GLN A 147 -15.87 -5.45 1.65
CA GLN A 147 -16.99 -4.59 1.27
C GLN A 147 -17.93 -5.30 0.29
N ILE A 148 -17.38 -6.05 -0.66
CA ILE A 148 -18.15 -6.82 -1.64
C ILE A 148 -18.96 -7.93 -0.93
N ILE A 149 -18.34 -8.64 0.02
CA ILE A 149 -19.04 -9.66 0.83
C ILE A 149 -20.17 -9.01 1.67
N ALA A 150 -19.95 -7.81 2.22
CA ALA A 150 -20.97 -7.09 2.98
C ALA A 150 -22.15 -6.64 2.09
N GLU A 151 -21.88 -6.15 0.87
CA GLU A 151 -22.90 -5.80 -0.13
C GLU A 151 -23.77 -7.02 -0.50
N ARG A 152 -23.13 -8.15 -0.81
CA ARG A 152 -23.81 -9.41 -1.14
C ARG A 152 -24.75 -9.89 -0.02
N ASN A 153 -24.29 -9.79 1.22
CA ASN A 153 -25.09 -10.17 2.40
C ASN A 153 -26.25 -9.20 2.65
N PHE A 154 -26.08 -7.91 2.35
CA PHE A 154 -27.14 -6.92 2.46
C PHE A 154 -28.24 -7.13 1.43
N GLU A 155 -27.88 -7.38 0.17
CA GLU A 155 -28.82 -7.69 -0.91
C GLU A 155 -29.59 -9.00 -0.66
N SER A 156 -28.90 -10.01 -0.13
CA SER A 156 -29.52 -11.29 0.23
C SER A 156 -30.52 -11.18 1.38
N ASN A 157 -30.34 -10.17 2.25
CA ASN A 157 -31.21 -9.97 3.42
C ASN A 157 -32.39 -9.02 3.15
N SER A 158 -32.25 -8.07 2.22
CA SER A 158 -33.35 -7.18 1.81
C SER A 158 -34.48 -7.93 1.07
N GLY A 159 -34.15 -9.02 0.37
CA GLY A 159 -35.13 -9.89 -0.29
C GLY A 159 -35.97 -10.77 0.64
N ARG A 160 -35.61 -10.88 1.94
CA ARG A 160 -36.33 -11.74 2.91
C ARG A 160 -37.42 -11.01 3.71
N ILE A 161 -37.44 -9.68 3.72
CA ILE A 161 -38.41 -8.90 4.51
C ILE A 161 -39.74 -8.70 3.75
N SER A 162 -39.77 -8.93 2.42
CA SER A 162 -40.96 -8.70 1.60
C SER A 162 -41.92 -9.91 1.48
N SER A 163 -41.63 -11.06 2.09
CA SER A 163 -42.44 -12.29 1.91
C SER A 163 -43.12 -12.87 3.16
N SER A 164 -43.01 -12.24 4.35
CA SER A 164 -43.75 -12.68 5.54
C SER A 164 -45.11 -11.98 5.65
N GLY A 165 -46.17 -12.73 5.33
CA GLY A 165 -47.55 -12.29 5.18
C GLY A 165 -48.19 -11.56 6.36
N THR A 166 -48.83 -10.44 6.04
CA THR A 166 -49.81 -9.74 6.87
C THR A 166 -51.20 -10.35 6.66
N GLY A 167 -51.44 -11.51 7.26
CA GLY A 167 -52.78 -12.02 7.51
C GLY A 167 -53.36 -11.38 8.78
N ILE A 168 -53.83 -10.14 8.68
CA ILE A 168 -54.52 -9.47 9.79
C ILE A 168 -55.97 -9.94 9.80
N GLN A 169 -56.29 -10.89 10.69
CA GLN A 169 -57.68 -11.17 11.07
C GLN A 169 -58.12 -10.13 12.09
N GLU A 170 -59.07 -9.28 11.69
CA GLU A 170 -59.82 -8.40 12.59
C GLU A 170 -60.60 -9.25 13.60
N LYS A 171 -60.24 -9.15 14.89
CA LYS A 171 -61.14 -9.49 15.99
C LYS A 171 -61.46 -8.22 16.77
N THR A 172 -62.63 -7.69 16.49
CA THR A 172 -63.32 -6.69 17.29
C THR A 172 -63.82 -7.32 18.60
N LYS A 173 -63.45 -6.72 19.74
CA LYS A 173 -64.11 -6.81 21.07
C LYS A 173 -63.54 -5.64 21.88
N SER A 174 -64.17 -4.47 21.87
CA SER A 174 -65.38 -4.07 22.61
C SER A 174 -65.26 -4.22 24.14
N VAL A 175 -64.89 -3.09 24.77
CA VAL A 175 -65.46 -2.44 25.98
C VAL A 175 -65.30 -3.11 27.36
N LYS A 176 -64.61 -2.37 28.24
CA LYS A 176 -64.92 -1.92 29.63
C LYS A 176 -63.59 -1.88 30.40
N GLY A 177 -63.06 -0.73 30.83
CA GLY A 177 -63.66 0.17 31.81
C GLY A 177 -63.28 -0.32 33.22
N ILE A 178 -62.67 0.55 34.05
CA ILE A 178 -62.38 0.50 35.52
C ILE A 178 -60.96 1.10 35.70
N GLN A 179 -60.77 2.40 35.96
CA GLN A 179 -60.88 3.15 37.24
C GLN A 179 -60.16 2.55 38.45
N GLY A 180 -59.32 3.37 39.10
CA GLY A 180 -58.88 3.20 40.49
C GLY A 180 -57.36 3.18 40.63
N LYS A 181 -56.73 4.28 41.07
CA LYS A 181 -56.35 4.57 42.49
C LYS A 181 -55.43 3.49 43.07
N GLY A 182 -54.24 3.77 43.59
CA GLY A 182 -53.58 5.01 43.95
C GLY A 182 -52.46 4.70 44.96
N LYS A 183 -51.67 5.73 45.25
CA LYS A 183 -50.54 5.82 46.19
C LYS A 183 -49.24 5.12 45.78
#